data_AF-A0AAW1IL12-F1
#
_entry.id   AF-A0AAW1IL12-F1
#
_cell.length_a   1.000
_cell.length_b   1.000
_cell.length_c   1.000
_cell.angle_alpha   90.00
_cell.angle_beta   90.00
_cell.angle_gamma   90.00
#
_symmetry.space_group_name_H-M   'P 1'
#
loop_
_entity.id
_entity.type
_entity.pdbx_description
1 polymer ?
#
loop_
_entity_poly.entity_id
_entity_poly.type
_entity_poly.pdbx_seq_one_letter_code
_entity_poly.pdbx_strand_id
1 'polypeptide(L)'
;MDKREKRSFEQMEDSSADVYEFSPSEHLLLEKWTGKRRTFMGVPHHCLDIDAKMAALKVSPSIVALVSFSGTGEHVLSQASGTIIETEQNYNIVMTSLHLIRRAESEFAENSLADNLKIVVRASDENSYVGKIHIYDFHYNLLIIKFKSKTPLPCAKLRMVDDDLDLGMSFQLCPHSLKFKPGNPVVVVGKYFHKDYDFMAASGFFRFDYFSFYFVTIVIE
;
A
#
# COMPACT_ATOMS: atom_id res chain seq x y z
N MET A 1 22.55 -36.54 -15.01
CA MET A 1 21.96 -35.51 -14.13
C MET A 1 21.59 -34.33 -14.99
N ASP A 2 20.31 -34.15 -15.32
CA ASP A 2 19.64 -32.84 -15.32
C ASP A 2 18.14 -33.08 -15.57
N LYS A 3 17.33 -33.04 -14.51
CA LYS A 3 15.87 -33.17 -14.60
C LYS A 3 15.28 -31.76 -14.56
N ARG A 4 15.15 -31.14 -15.73
CA ARG A 4 14.19 -30.05 -15.96
C ARG A 4 12.78 -30.64 -15.95
N GLU A 5 12.19 -30.70 -14.76
CA GLU A 5 10.78 -31.04 -14.61
C GLU A 5 9.95 -29.76 -14.77
N LYS A 6 9.51 -29.51 -16.01
CA LYS A 6 8.37 -28.63 -16.29
C LYS A 6 7.15 -29.27 -15.66
N ARG A 7 6.68 -28.76 -14.51
CA ARG A 7 5.33 -29.04 -14.02
C ARG A 7 4.42 -27.89 -14.41
N SER A 8 3.66 -28.15 -15.47
CA SER A 8 2.36 -27.54 -15.74
C SER A 8 1.49 -27.60 -14.49
N PHE A 9 1.10 -26.45 -13.96
CA PHE A 9 0.02 -26.33 -12.98
C PHE A 9 -1.25 -25.94 -13.74
N GLU A 10 -1.94 -26.94 -14.28
CA GLU A 10 -3.40 -26.86 -14.34
C GLU A 10 -3.89 -27.28 -12.97
N GLN A 11 -4.35 -26.32 -12.17
CA GLN A 11 -5.25 -26.60 -11.07
C GLN A 11 -6.46 -25.70 -11.23
N MET A 12 -7.62 -26.37 -11.37
CA MET A 12 -8.97 -25.81 -11.29
C MET A 12 -9.02 -24.72 -10.22
N GLU A 13 -9.25 -23.48 -10.66
CA GLU A 13 -9.48 -22.37 -9.75
C GLU A 13 -10.78 -22.59 -9.00
N ASP A 14 -10.64 -22.78 -7.69
CA ASP A 14 -11.70 -22.54 -6.72
C ASP A 14 -12.31 -21.16 -6.99
N SER A 15 -13.59 -21.15 -7.39
CA SER A 15 -14.32 -19.97 -7.86
C SER A 15 -14.70 -19.00 -6.74
N SER A 16 -14.26 -19.23 -5.50
CA SER A 16 -14.51 -18.36 -4.36
C SER A 16 -13.44 -17.27 -4.24
N ALA A 17 -13.86 -16.08 -3.80
CA ALA A 17 -12.96 -14.98 -3.43
C ALA A 17 -12.35 -15.24 -2.05
N ASP A 18 -11.15 -14.70 -1.81
CA ASP A 18 -10.43 -14.88 -0.53
C ASP A 18 -10.97 -13.91 0.54
N VAL A 19 -12.30 -13.90 0.74
CA VAL A 19 -12.99 -13.02 1.68
C VAL A 19 -12.54 -13.34 3.10
N TYR A 20 -12.26 -12.29 3.85
CA TYR A 20 -11.79 -12.37 5.22
C TYR A 20 -12.86 -11.86 6.18
N GLU A 21 -13.25 -12.70 7.13
CA GLU A 21 -14.12 -12.34 8.25
C GLU A 21 -13.30 -12.28 9.54
N PHE A 22 -13.40 -11.15 10.23
CA PHE A 22 -12.71 -10.94 11.50
C PHE A 22 -13.39 -11.72 12.62
N SER A 23 -12.58 -12.36 13.45
CA SER A 23 -13.10 -12.94 14.69
C SER A 23 -13.40 -11.85 15.73
N PRO A 24 -14.24 -12.13 16.75
CA PRO A 24 -14.50 -11.17 17.82
C PRO A 24 -13.23 -10.73 18.57
N SER A 25 -12.24 -11.62 18.71
CA SER A 25 -10.97 -11.27 19.36
C SER A 25 -10.13 -10.34 18.50
N GLU A 26 -10.10 -10.52 17.18
CA GLU A 26 -9.38 -9.62 16.26
C GLU A 26 -10.03 -8.24 16.20
N HIS A 27 -11.35 -8.17 16.23
CA HIS A 27 -12.06 -6.88 16.38
C HIS A 27 -11.63 -6.14 17.65
N LEU A 28 -11.58 -6.85 18.77
CA LEU A 28 -11.13 -6.29 20.05
C LEU A 28 -9.66 -5.84 20.00
N LEU A 29 -8.80 -6.61 19.32
CA LEU A 29 -7.39 -6.24 19.12
C LEU A 29 -7.25 -4.96 18.29
N LEU A 30 -8.03 -4.83 17.22
CA LEU A 30 -8.05 -3.63 16.38
C LEU A 30 -8.55 -2.40 17.15
N GLU A 31 -9.58 -2.56 18.00
CA GLU A 31 -10.10 -1.50 18.87
C GLU A 31 -9.10 -1.08 19.95
N LYS A 32 -8.40 -2.05 20.55
CA LYS A 32 -7.39 -1.81 21.59
C LYS A 32 -6.06 -1.31 21.04
N TRP A 33 -5.82 -1.45 19.74
CA TRP A 33 -4.57 -1.01 19.13
C TRP A 33 -4.48 0.51 19.18
N THR A 34 -3.68 1.02 20.11
CA THR A 34 -3.40 2.45 20.32
C THR A 34 -2.18 2.93 19.56
N GLY A 35 -1.74 2.18 18.53
CA GLY A 35 -0.61 2.58 17.70
C GLY A 35 -0.82 4.01 17.27
N LYS A 36 0.08 4.90 17.74
CA LYS A 36 -0.12 6.36 17.76
C LYS A 36 -0.81 6.77 16.47
N ARG A 37 -2.10 7.12 16.53
CA ARG A 37 -2.77 7.86 15.45
C ARG A 37 -1.91 9.09 15.30
N ARG A 38 -1.05 9.11 14.28
CA ARG A 38 -0.27 10.29 13.97
C ARG A 38 -1.29 11.24 13.37
N THR A 39 -1.98 11.93 14.25
CA THR A 39 -2.65 13.17 13.90
C THR A 39 -1.56 14.03 13.27
N PHE A 40 -1.86 14.60 12.11
CA PHE A 40 -1.04 15.67 11.55
C PHE A 40 -1.14 16.84 12.54
N MET A 41 -0.38 16.78 13.64
CA MET A 41 -0.35 17.83 14.64
C MET A 41 0.32 19.04 14.01
N GLY A 42 -0.46 20.10 13.82
CA GLY A 42 0.06 21.46 13.66
C GLY A 42 -0.08 22.07 12.27
N VAL A 43 -0.64 21.39 11.27
CA VAL A 43 -1.03 22.05 10.02
C VAL A 43 -2.54 22.26 10.09
N PRO A 44 -3.05 23.51 10.08
CA PRO A 44 -4.49 23.74 10.00
C PRO A 44 -5.03 22.94 8.82
N HIS A 45 -6.27 22.47 8.92
CA HIS A 45 -7.02 21.95 7.78
C HIS A 45 -7.10 23.07 6.74
N HIS A 46 -6.06 23.22 5.91
CA HIS A 46 -6.22 23.86 4.63
C HIS A 46 -7.27 23.01 3.94
N CYS A 47 -8.47 23.57 3.77
CA CYS A 47 -9.48 22.98 2.91
C CYS A 47 -8.74 22.59 1.63
N LEU A 48 -8.63 21.29 1.35
CA LEU A 48 -8.12 20.80 0.08
C LEU A 48 -8.81 21.63 -1.01
N ASP A 49 -8.02 22.21 -1.90
CA ASP A 49 -8.58 22.91 -3.05
C ASP A 49 -9.45 21.93 -3.87
N ILE A 50 -10.25 22.48 -4.76
CA ILE A 50 -11.22 21.68 -5.50
C ILE A 50 -10.53 20.60 -6.35
N ASP A 51 -9.36 20.91 -6.91
CA ASP A 51 -8.59 20.00 -7.76
C ASP A 51 -8.05 18.84 -6.93
N ALA A 52 -7.49 19.13 -5.75
CA ALA A 52 -7.00 18.13 -4.81
C ALA A 52 -8.12 17.20 -4.31
N LYS A 53 -9.32 17.75 -4.05
CA LYS A 53 -10.49 16.92 -3.70
C LYS A 53 -10.89 16.01 -4.86
N MET A 54 -10.92 16.53 -6.07
CA MET A 54 -11.29 15.76 -7.26
C MET A 54 -10.26 14.66 -7.55
N ALA A 55 -8.97 14.97 -7.45
CA ALA A 55 -7.88 14.00 -7.58
C ALA A 55 -8.00 12.89 -6.52
N ALA A 56 -8.22 13.27 -5.25
CA ALA A 56 -8.35 12.32 -4.16
C ALA A 56 -9.60 11.42 -4.31
N LEU A 57 -10.74 11.98 -4.73
CA LEU A 57 -11.96 11.21 -5.03
C LEU A 57 -11.73 10.22 -6.17
N LYS A 58 -11.07 10.66 -7.25
CA LYS A 58 -10.77 9.85 -8.43
C LYS A 58 -9.93 8.62 -8.10
N VAL A 59 -8.95 8.74 -7.21
CA VAL A 59 -8.08 7.63 -6.84
C VAL A 59 -8.59 6.81 -5.66
N SER A 60 -9.52 7.35 -4.85
CA SER A 60 -10.01 6.70 -3.63
C SER A 60 -10.43 5.23 -3.80
N PRO A 61 -11.03 4.78 -4.93
CA PRO A 61 -11.40 3.38 -5.08
C PRO A 61 -10.20 2.42 -5.21
N SER A 62 -9.03 2.93 -5.62
CA SER A 62 -7.79 2.17 -5.73
C SER A 62 -6.97 2.14 -4.45
N ILE A 63 -7.35 2.93 -3.44
CA ILE A 63 -6.65 2.99 -2.15
C ILE A 63 -7.29 2.00 -1.18
N VAL A 64 -6.44 1.13 -0.63
CA VAL A 64 -6.83 0.08 0.31
C VAL A 64 -6.26 0.37 1.70
N ALA A 65 -6.98 -0.06 2.73
CA ALA A 65 -6.44 -0.12 4.07
C ALA A 65 -5.86 -1.51 4.32
N LEU A 66 -4.71 -1.57 4.98
CA LEU A 66 -3.99 -2.79 5.27
C LEU A 66 -3.78 -2.93 6.78
N VAL A 67 -3.87 -4.17 7.26
CA VAL A 67 -3.41 -4.54 8.60
C VAL A 67 -2.66 -5.85 8.54
N SER A 68 -1.63 -5.97 9.37
CA SER A 68 -0.87 -7.19 9.55
C SER A 68 -0.93 -7.69 10.98
N PHE A 69 -0.89 -9.01 11.11
CA PHE A 69 -0.83 -9.72 12.39
C PHE A 69 0.40 -10.63 12.39
N SER A 70 0.96 -10.85 13.57
CA SER A 70 2.06 -11.79 13.83
C SER A 70 1.57 -12.96 14.68
N GLY A 71 2.22 -14.12 14.54
CA GLY A 71 1.93 -15.29 15.36
C GLY A 71 0.58 -15.92 15.02
N THR A 72 -0.12 -16.46 16.02
CA THR A 72 -1.46 -17.05 15.89
C THR A 72 -2.59 -16.02 15.65
N GLY A 73 -2.25 -14.77 15.31
CA GLY A 73 -3.21 -13.66 15.13
C GLY A 73 -3.50 -12.88 16.42
N GLU A 74 -2.69 -13.07 17.47
CA GLU A 74 -2.91 -12.48 18.79
C GLU A 74 -2.40 -11.03 18.91
N HIS A 75 -1.56 -10.57 17.97
CA HIS A 75 -0.99 -9.22 17.99
C HIS A 75 -1.05 -8.55 16.61
N VAL A 76 -1.64 -7.35 16.58
CA VAL A 76 -1.56 -6.43 15.44
C VAL A 76 -0.12 -5.91 15.36
N LEU A 77 0.56 -6.19 14.25
CA LEU A 77 1.91 -5.69 13.99
C LEU A 77 1.86 -4.23 13.55
N SER A 78 1.16 -3.98 12.45
CA SER A 78 1.08 -2.66 11.84
C SER A 78 -0.21 -2.50 11.06
N GLN A 79 -0.62 -1.25 10.90
CA GLN A 79 -1.57 -0.83 9.89
C GLN A 79 -0.81 -0.10 8.78
N ALA A 80 -1.35 -0.05 7.57
CA ALA A 80 -0.81 0.75 6.48
C ALA A 80 -1.91 1.11 5.47
N SER A 81 -1.56 1.94 4.51
CA SER A 81 -2.34 2.11 3.29
C SER A 81 -1.60 1.46 2.13
N GLY A 82 -2.36 1.01 1.13
CA GLY A 82 -1.79 0.47 -0.11
C GLY A 82 -2.55 1.00 -1.31
N THR A 83 -1.96 0.80 -2.49
CA THR A 83 -2.56 1.17 -3.77
C THR A 83 -2.64 -0.03 -4.67
N ILE A 84 -3.83 -0.31 -5.19
CA ILE A 84 -4.02 -1.29 -6.25
C ILE A 84 -3.41 -0.72 -7.53
N ILE A 85 -2.38 -1.37 -8.05
CA ILE A 85 -1.65 -0.91 -9.25
C ILE A 85 -1.94 -1.77 -10.47
N GLU A 86 -2.49 -2.96 -10.26
CA GLU A 86 -2.85 -3.88 -11.32
C GLU A 86 -4.02 -4.74 -10.86
N THR A 87 -4.96 -4.95 -11.77
CA THR A 87 -6.11 -5.84 -11.58
C THR A 87 -6.23 -6.71 -12.81
N GLU A 88 -6.10 -8.02 -12.63
CA GLU A 88 -6.32 -9.02 -13.66
C GLU A 88 -7.45 -9.94 -13.22
N GLN A 89 -8.60 -9.87 -13.90
CA GLN A 89 -9.83 -10.54 -13.48
C GLN A 89 -10.16 -10.17 -12.01
N ASN A 90 -10.13 -11.15 -11.10
CA ASN A 90 -10.39 -10.97 -9.67
C ASN A 90 -9.10 -10.90 -8.84
N TYR A 91 -7.92 -10.99 -9.45
CA TYR A 91 -6.65 -10.82 -8.78
C TYR A 91 -6.22 -9.36 -8.81
N ASN A 92 -5.82 -8.85 -7.65
CA ASN A 92 -5.41 -7.47 -7.48
C ASN A 92 -4.00 -7.44 -6.88
N ILE A 93 -3.17 -6.55 -7.39
CA ILE A 93 -1.81 -6.31 -6.92
C ILE A 93 -1.78 -4.96 -6.20
N VAL A 94 -1.40 -5.00 -4.93
CA VAL A 94 -1.28 -3.83 -4.06
C VAL A 94 0.18 -3.54 -3.82
N MET A 95 0.57 -2.28 -4.05
CA MET A 95 1.85 -1.75 -3.59
C MET A 95 1.68 -1.02 -2.26
N THR A 96 2.59 -1.27 -1.32
CA THR A 96 2.64 -0.62 -0.01
C THR A 96 4.08 -0.60 0.54
N SER A 97 4.27 -0.07 1.74
CA SER A 97 5.57 -0.02 2.42
C SER A 97 5.86 -1.30 3.22
N LEU A 98 7.14 -1.65 3.37
CA LEU A 98 7.53 -2.82 4.18
C LEU A 98 7.29 -2.66 5.67
N HIS A 99 7.03 -1.43 6.13
CA HIS A 99 6.62 -1.18 7.51
C HIS A 99 5.45 -2.08 7.94
N LEU A 100 4.58 -2.45 6.99
CA LEU A 100 3.46 -3.36 7.25
C LEU A 100 3.91 -4.71 7.82
N ILE A 101 5.08 -5.24 7.47
CA ILE A 101 5.48 -6.62 7.84
C ILE A 101 6.76 -6.70 8.67
N ARG A 102 7.37 -5.55 8.98
CA ARG A 102 8.60 -5.47 9.79
C ARG A 102 8.28 -5.72 11.27
N ARG A 103 9.17 -6.46 11.94
CA ARG A 103 9.16 -6.63 13.40
C ARG A 103 9.57 -5.30 14.07
N ALA A 104 8.82 -4.87 15.08
CA ALA A 104 9.04 -3.59 15.76
C ALA A 104 10.05 -3.67 16.92
N GLU A 105 10.85 -4.74 17.03
CA GLU A 105 11.66 -4.99 18.21
C GLU A 105 13.16 -4.75 17.95
N SER A 106 13.66 -3.66 18.55
CA SER A 106 15.02 -3.14 18.64
C SER A 106 15.56 -2.31 17.45
N GLU A 107 16.34 -1.27 17.80
CA GLU A 107 16.96 -0.29 16.88
C GLU A 107 18.00 -0.90 15.92
N PHE A 108 18.31 -2.19 16.08
CA PHE A 108 19.25 -2.97 15.27
C PHE A 108 18.61 -4.19 14.61
N ALA A 109 17.28 -4.21 14.49
CA ALA A 109 16.58 -5.34 13.90
C ALA A 109 17.09 -5.62 12.48
N GLU A 110 17.61 -6.83 12.28
CA GLU A 110 17.87 -7.37 10.95
C GLU A 110 16.60 -7.28 10.11
N ASN A 111 16.75 -6.91 8.84
CA ASN A 111 15.69 -6.87 7.82
C ASN A 111 15.05 -8.27 7.67
N SER A 112 14.15 -8.60 8.58
CA SER A 112 13.53 -9.91 8.73
C SER A 112 12.02 -9.77 8.81
N LEU A 113 11.33 -10.76 8.24
CA LEU A 113 9.88 -10.86 8.29
C LEU A 113 9.45 -11.31 9.68
N ALA A 114 8.29 -10.83 10.14
CA ALA A 114 7.65 -11.43 11.31
C ALA A 114 7.20 -12.87 11.01
N ASP A 115 7.15 -13.70 12.05
CA ASP A 115 6.72 -15.09 11.92
C ASP A 115 5.18 -15.18 11.84
N ASN A 116 4.67 -16.12 11.02
CA ASN A 116 3.24 -16.36 10.82
C ASN A 116 2.46 -15.09 10.43
N LEU A 117 2.99 -14.36 9.45
CA LEU A 117 2.37 -13.14 8.94
C LEU A 117 1.00 -13.42 8.32
N LYS A 118 0.02 -12.67 8.81
CA LYS A 118 -1.31 -12.58 8.21
C LYS A 118 -1.57 -11.15 7.81
N ILE A 119 -1.89 -10.94 6.54
CA ILE A 119 -2.20 -9.61 6.00
C ILE A 119 -3.67 -9.59 5.60
N VAL A 120 -4.40 -8.58 6.04
CA VAL A 120 -5.78 -8.34 5.62
C VAL A 120 -5.86 -7.04 4.86
N VAL A 121 -6.48 -7.12 3.67
CA VAL A 121 -6.70 -6.00 2.77
C VAL A 121 -8.16 -5.60 2.83
N ARG A 122 -8.45 -4.34 3.15
CA ARG A 122 -9.81 -3.79 3.07
C ARG A 122 -9.92 -2.85 1.87
N ALA A 123 -10.76 -3.24 0.93
CA ALA A 123 -10.91 -2.57 -0.36
C ALA A 123 -12.02 -1.50 -0.35
N SER A 124 -12.31 -0.93 -1.52
CA SER A 124 -13.35 0.09 -1.72
C SER A 124 -14.78 -0.48 -1.72
N ASP A 125 -14.93 -1.77 -1.94
CA ASP A 125 -16.20 -2.50 -1.90
C ASP A 125 -16.59 -2.93 -0.48
N GLU A 126 -15.93 -2.35 0.52
CA GLU A 126 -16.11 -2.56 1.96
C GLU A 126 -15.79 -3.98 2.45
N ASN A 127 -15.43 -4.90 1.55
CA ASN A 127 -15.01 -6.25 1.89
C ASN A 127 -13.56 -6.26 2.39
N SER A 128 -13.26 -7.26 3.21
CA SER A 128 -11.90 -7.59 3.64
C SER A 128 -11.44 -8.87 2.94
N TYR A 129 -10.16 -8.95 2.63
CA TYR A 129 -9.57 -10.05 1.87
C TYR A 129 -8.25 -10.49 2.46
N VAL A 130 -7.91 -11.76 2.29
CA VAL A 130 -6.59 -12.28 2.65
C VAL A 130 -5.55 -11.79 1.63
N GLY A 131 -4.57 -11.04 2.11
CA GLY A 131 -3.42 -10.60 1.32
C GLY A 131 -2.27 -11.60 1.41
N LYS A 132 -1.68 -11.95 0.28
CA LYS A 132 -0.48 -12.79 0.19
C LYS A 132 0.71 -11.94 -0.26
N ILE A 133 1.84 -12.07 0.42
CA ILE A 133 3.08 -11.41 -0.01
C ILE A 133 3.47 -11.99 -1.36
N HIS A 134 3.63 -11.13 -2.36
CA HIS A 134 4.09 -11.50 -3.69
C HIS A 134 5.59 -11.24 -3.85
N ILE A 135 6.03 -10.01 -3.55
CA ILE A 135 7.42 -9.54 -3.67
C ILE A 135 7.70 -8.53 -2.56
N TYR A 136 8.93 -8.47 -2.06
CA TYR A 136 9.38 -7.41 -1.16
C TYR A 136 10.84 -7.01 -1.40
N ASP A 137 11.18 -5.76 -1.10
CA ASP A 137 12.55 -5.24 -1.16
C ASP A 137 12.83 -4.28 0.00
N PHE A 138 13.72 -4.69 0.90
CA PHE A 138 14.10 -3.92 2.09
C PHE A 138 14.87 -2.63 1.79
N HIS A 139 15.62 -2.59 0.69
CA HIS A 139 16.39 -1.43 0.27
C HIS A 139 15.46 -0.29 -0.16
N TYR A 140 14.42 -0.62 -0.93
CA TYR A 140 13.44 0.37 -1.41
C TYR A 140 12.23 0.55 -0.48
N ASN A 141 12.15 -0.19 0.63
CA ASN A 141 10.98 -0.20 1.52
C ASN A 141 9.67 -0.56 0.78
N LEU A 142 9.74 -1.47 -0.20
CA LEU A 142 8.62 -1.84 -1.07
C LEU A 142 8.06 -3.23 -0.73
N LEU A 143 6.73 -3.32 -0.69
CA LEU A 143 5.99 -4.55 -0.50
C LEU A 143 4.87 -4.65 -1.54
N ILE A 144 4.84 -5.77 -2.26
CA ILE A 144 3.78 -6.12 -3.20
C ILE A 144 2.94 -7.25 -2.61
N ILE A 145 1.63 -7.02 -2.51
CA ILE A 145 0.64 -7.95 -1.97
C ILE A 145 -0.32 -8.33 -3.09
N LYS A 146 -0.61 -9.62 -3.22
CA LYS A 146 -1.64 -10.15 -4.13
C LYS A 146 -2.84 -10.61 -3.32
N PHE A 147 -4.05 -10.24 -3.72
CA PHE A 147 -5.29 -10.74 -3.12
C PHE A 147 -6.38 -11.00 -4.18
N LYS A 148 -7.30 -11.92 -3.89
CA LYS A 148 -8.41 -12.28 -4.77
C LYS A 148 -9.72 -11.68 -4.27
N SER A 149 -10.31 -10.77 -5.03
CA SER A 149 -11.58 -10.10 -4.72
C SER A 149 -12.79 -10.83 -5.32
N LYS A 150 -14.00 -10.40 -4.95
CA LYS A 150 -15.26 -10.92 -5.54
C LYS A 150 -15.44 -10.44 -6.98
N THR A 151 -15.04 -9.22 -7.24
CA THR A 151 -15.13 -8.53 -8.54
C THR A 151 -13.83 -7.77 -8.80
N PRO A 152 -13.47 -7.50 -10.07
CA PRO A 152 -12.33 -6.66 -10.39
C PRO A 152 -12.43 -5.30 -9.68
N LEU A 153 -11.37 -4.87 -9.01
CA LEU A 153 -11.34 -3.58 -8.30
C LEU A 153 -10.60 -2.52 -9.14
N PRO A 154 -10.95 -1.23 -9.00
CA PRO A 154 -10.25 -0.15 -9.68
C PRO A 154 -8.77 -0.09 -9.30
N CYS A 155 -7.89 0.03 -10.29
CA CYS A 155 -6.46 0.25 -10.09
C CYS A 155 -6.05 1.69 -10.42
N ALA A 156 -5.05 2.19 -9.71
CA ALA A 156 -4.43 3.48 -9.98
C ALA A 156 -3.57 3.39 -11.25
N LYS A 157 -3.56 4.48 -12.03
CA LYS A 157 -2.63 4.64 -13.15
C LYS A 157 -1.32 5.19 -12.63
N LEU A 158 -0.23 4.45 -12.80
CA LEU A 158 1.11 4.90 -12.44
C LEU A 158 1.65 5.86 -13.51
N ARG A 159 2.30 6.94 -13.07
CA ARG A 159 3.03 7.88 -13.93
C ARG A 159 4.53 7.75 -13.65
N MET A 160 5.34 7.86 -14.69
CA MET A 160 6.79 7.92 -14.55
C MET A 160 7.24 9.25 -13.92
N VAL A 161 8.19 9.18 -12.99
CA VAL A 161 8.88 10.33 -12.39
C VAL A 161 10.13 10.64 -13.21
N ASP A 162 10.46 11.92 -13.35
CA ASP A 162 11.71 12.35 -13.99
C ASP A 162 12.84 12.28 -12.97
N ASP A 163 13.73 11.29 -13.12
CA ASP A 163 14.93 11.14 -12.28
C ASP A 163 16.12 11.96 -12.82
N ASP A 164 15.92 12.75 -13.88
CA ASP A 164 16.90 13.73 -14.40
C ASP A 164 17.05 14.90 -13.41
N LEU A 165 17.65 14.61 -12.26
CA LEU A 165 18.38 15.58 -11.49
C LEU A 165 19.64 15.88 -12.29
N ASP A 166 19.78 17.11 -12.77
CA ASP A 166 20.99 17.59 -13.47
C ASP A 166 22.17 17.63 -12.49
N LEU A 167 22.67 16.44 -12.13
CA LEU A 167 23.79 16.18 -11.23
C LEU A 167 25.09 15.97 -12.02
N GLY A 168 25.09 16.24 -13.34
CA GLY A 168 26.28 16.15 -14.18
C GLY A 168 26.77 14.73 -14.48
N MET A 169 25.97 13.69 -14.21
CA MET A 169 26.33 12.30 -14.51
C MET A 169 25.27 11.64 -15.40
N SER A 170 25.57 11.54 -16.69
CA SER A 170 24.68 11.00 -17.72
C SER A 170 24.72 9.47 -17.74
N PHE A 171 23.65 8.82 -17.28
CA PHE A 171 23.26 7.51 -17.80
C PHE A 171 21.91 7.69 -18.51
N GLN A 172 21.95 7.75 -19.84
CA GLN A 172 20.77 8.02 -20.68
C GLN A 172 19.78 6.84 -20.60
N LEU A 173 18.68 7.03 -19.89
CA LEU A 173 17.42 6.35 -20.17
C LEU A 173 16.54 7.34 -20.94
N CYS A 174 16.24 7.06 -22.22
CA CYS A 174 15.42 7.93 -23.05
C CYS A 174 13.96 7.95 -22.54
N PRO A 175 13.42 9.11 -22.11
CA PRO A 175 12.06 9.16 -21.55
C PRO A 175 11.01 9.33 -22.65
N HIS A 176 9.97 8.50 -22.61
CA HIS A 176 8.76 8.64 -23.43
C HIS A 176 7.55 8.94 -22.52
N SER A 177 7.37 10.20 -22.08
CA SER A 177 6.09 10.80 -21.65
C SER A 177 6.29 12.17 -20.95
N LEU A 178 5.22 12.92 -20.73
CA LEU A 178 5.20 14.18 -19.96
C LEU A 178 5.76 13.95 -18.53
N LYS A 179 6.91 14.58 -18.27
CA LYS A 179 7.81 14.36 -17.14
C LYS A 179 7.32 15.04 -15.84
N PHE A 180 7.25 14.30 -14.73
CA PHE A 180 6.92 14.84 -13.39
C PHE A 180 8.20 15.24 -12.63
N LYS A 181 8.26 16.49 -12.14
CA LYS A 181 9.48 17.12 -11.60
C LYS A 181 9.30 17.63 -10.17
N PRO A 182 10.39 17.82 -9.41
CA PRO A 182 10.35 18.52 -8.13
C PRO A 182 9.65 19.88 -8.25
N GLY A 183 8.82 20.21 -7.26
CA GLY A 183 7.99 21.41 -7.25
C GLY A 183 6.63 21.24 -7.92
N ASN A 184 6.35 20.13 -8.61
CA ASN A 184 4.99 19.85 -9.06
C ASN A 184 4.05 19.61 -7.86
N PRO A 185 2.80 20.10 -7.92
CA PRO A 185 1.80 19.84 -6.90
C PRO A 185 1.49 18.34 -6.84
N VAL A 186 1.26 17.84 -5.64
CA VAL A 186 0.85 16.44 -5.37
C VAL A 186 -0.27 16.40 -4.37
N VAL A 187 -1.06 15.34 -4.46
CA VAL A 187 -1.98 14.95 -3.40
C VAL A 187 -1.51 13.63 -2.82
N VAL A 188 -1.24 13.65 -1.53
CA VAL A 188 -0.96 12.46 -0.75
C VAL A 188 -2.27 11.90 -0.24
N VAL A 189 -2.52 10.61 -0.47
CA VAL A 189 -3.72 9.93 0.00
C VAL A 189 -3.38 8.73 0.87
N GLY A 190 -4.30 8.39 1.76
CA GLY A 190 -4.21 7.22 2.63
C GLY A 190 -5.59 6.79 3.12
N LYS A 191 -5.66 5.59 3.67
CA LYS A 191 -6.87 5.00 4.24
C LYS A 191 -6.53 4.29 5.53
N TYR A 192 -7.23 4.65 6.61
CA TYR A 192 -7.08 3.96 7.90
C TYR A 192 -7.81 2.62 7.90
N PHE A 193 -7.25 1.67 8.65
CA PHE A 193 -7.88 0.36 8.84
C PHE A 193 -8.99 0.38 9.91
N HIS A 194 -8.92 1.29 10.89
CA HIS A 194 -9.90 1.39 11.97
C HIS A 194 -11.10 2.27 11.60
N LYS A 195 -12.23 2.17 12.34
CA LYS A 195 -13.42 3.03 12.17
C LYS A 195 -13.04 4.51 12.38
N ASP A 196 -13.47 5.48 11.57
CA ASP A 196 -14.51 5.46 10.52
C ASP A 196 -13.97 5.19 9.10
N TYR A 197 -12.85 4.46 8.98
CA TYR A 197 -12.16 4.19 7.71
C TYR A 197 -11.79 5.48 6.96
N ASP A 198 -11.41 6.50 7.73
CA ASP A 198 -11.17 7.85 7.22
C ASP A 198 -10.18 7.78 6.06
N PHE A 199 -10.70 8.10 4.88
CA PHE A 199 -9.87 8.42 3.73
C PHE A 199 -9.21 9.77 4.00
N MET A 200 -7.89 9.79 3.98
CA MET A 200 -7.09 10.98 4.21
C MET A 200 -6.57 11.51 2.89
N ALA A 201 -6.53 12.82 2.76
CA ALA A 201 -5.81 13.49 1.70
C ALA A 201 -5.10 14.74 2.23
N ALA A 202 -3.91 15.01 1.69
CA ALA A 202 -3.12 16.20 1.97
C ALA A 202 -2.47 16.70 0.69
N SER A 203 -2.64 17.98 0.37
CA SER A 203 -1.93 18.62 -0.73
C SER A 203 -0.48 18.94 -0.33
N GLY A 204 0.42 18.87 -1.29
CA GLY A 204 1.82 19.22 -1.10
C GLY A 204 2.53 19.44 -2.42
N PHE A 205 3.86 19.45 -2.37
CA PHE A 205 4.71 19.55 -3.55
C PHE A 205 5.72 18.41 -3.52
N PHE A 206 5.98 17.81 -4.68
CA PHE A 206 6.99 16.77 -4.80
C PHE A 206 8.41 17.33 -4.56
N ARG A 207 9.20 16.63 -3.75
CA ARG A 207 10.60 16.96 -3.42
C ARG A 207 11.38 15.66 -3.27
N PHE A 208 12.63 15.62 -3.75
CA PHE A 208 13.50 14.44 -3.62
C PHE A 208 14.02 14.23 -2.19
N ASP A 209 14.17 15.30 -1.41
CA ASP A 209 15.04 15.25 -0.22
C ASP A 209 14.40 14.72 1.07
N TYR A 210 13.07 14.55 1.15
CA TYR A 210 12.43 14.08 2.39
C TYR A 210 11.10 13.34 2.12
N PHE A 211 11.14 12.01 1.99
CA PHE A 211 9.98 11.16 2.22
C PHE A 211 10.05 10.53 3.61
N SER A 212 9.66 11.28 4.64
CA SER A 212 9.41 10.72 5.98
C SER A 212 7.92 10.46 6.17
N PHE A 213 7.32 9.61 5.33
CA PHE A 213 5.91 9.25 5.50
C PHE A 213 5.71 7.74 5.45
N TYR A 214 5.31 7.19 6.59
CA TYR A 214 5.10 5.76 6.82
C TYR A 214 3.79 5.22 6.21
N PHE A 215 2.97 6.07 5.55
CA PHE A 215 1.57 5.79 5.22
C PHE A 215 1.05 6.41 3.90
N VAL A 216 1.90 6.70 2.92
CA VAL A 216 1.51 7.63 1.84
C VAL A 216 1.55 6.99 0.46
N THR A 217 0.41 7.01 -0.22
CA THR A 217 0.35 6.90 -1.68
C THR A 217 0.37 8.31 -2.27
N ILE A 218 1.25 8.55 -3.24
CA ILE A 218 1.34 9.83 -3.96
C ILE A 218 0.45 9.75 -5.20
N VAL A 219 -0.48 10.67 -5.33
CA VAL A 219 -1.28 10.89 -6.53
C VAL A 219 -0.69 12.06 -7.29
N ILE A 220 -0.33 11.80 -8.55
CA ILE A 220 0.26 12.79 -9.45
C ILE A 220 -0.78 13.09 -10.54
N GLU A 221 -1.23 14.34 -10.60
CA GLU A 221 -2.07 14.86 -11.68
C GLU A 221 -1.27 15.42 -12.85
#